data_AF-B9EN58-F1
#
_entry.id   AF-B9EN58-F1
#
_cell.length_a   1.000
_cell.length_b   1.000
_cell.length_c   1.000
_cell.angle_alpha   90.00
_cell.angle_beta   90.00
_cell.angle_gamma   90.00
#
_symmetry.space_group_name_H-M   'P 1'
#
loop_
_entity.id
_entity.type
_entity.pdbx_description
1 polymer ?
#
loop_
_entity_poly.entity_id
_entity_poly.type
_entity_poly.pdbx_seq_one_letter_code
_entity_poly.pdbx_strand_id
1 'polypeptide(L)'
;MILVIDDKDDFLNALKEAGDKLVVVDFTATWCGPCKNIAPFFKGLSEKPENSNVVFHFYKNGEKVDDFSGANQATLEEKIKALRS
;
A
#
# COMPACT_ATOMS: atom_id res chain seq x y z
N MET A 1 7.97 6.15 -1.24
CA MET A 1 8.34 6.34 0.19
C MET A 1 7.34 5.56 1.04
N ILE A 2 7.83 4.78 2.03
CA ILE A 2 6.98 4.00 2.94
C ILE A 2 6.81 4.77 4.25
N LEU A 3 5.57 4.89 4.74
CA LEU A 3 5.25 5.44 6.05
C LEU A 3 4.93 4.28 7.00
N VAL A 4 5.64 4.23 8.14
CA VAL A 4 5.32 3.31 9.23
C VAL A 4 4.24 3.96 10.08
N ILE A 5 3.17 3.21 10.36
CA ILE A 5 2.01 3.67 11.10
C ILE A 5 1.96 2.90 12.41
N ASP A 6 2.03 3.62 13.53
CA ASP A 6 2.08 3.01 14.86
C ASP A 6 0.68 2.90 15.46
N ASP A 7 -0.19 3.88 15.19
CA ASP A 7 -1.54 3.91 15.75
C ASP A 7 -2.61 4.40 14.75
N LYS A 8 -3.85 4.48 15.27
CA LYS A 8 -5.01 4.88 14.49
C LYS A 8 -4.94 6.34 14.04
N ASP A 9 -4.41 7.23 14.84
CA ASP A 9 -4.38 8.65 14.52
C ASP A 9 -3.34 8.92 13.43
N ASP A 10 -2.17 8.26 13.50
CA ASP A 10 -1.19 8.23 12.42
C ASP A 10 -1.80 7.74 11.12
N PHE A 11 -2.58 6.66 11.19
CA PHE A 11 -3.27 6.10 10.02
C PHE A 11 -4.23 7.12 9.38
N LEU A 12 -5.06 7.76 10.20
CA LEU A 12 -6.04 8.74 9.72
C LEU A 12 -5.37 10.01 9.17
N ASN A 13 -4.25 10.43 9.74
CA ASN A 13 -3.48 11.57 9.26
C ASN A 13 -2.82 11.24 7.91
N ALA A 14 -2.19 10.06 7.77
CA ALA A 14 -1.61 9.61 6.51
C ALA A 14 -2.66 9.55 5.38
N LEU A 15 -3.89 9.11 5.67
CA LEU A 15 -4.99 9.13 4.70
C LEU A 15 -5.41 10.55 4.31
N LYS A 16 -5.49 11.48 5.26
CA LYS A 16 -5.82 12.89 4.97
C LYS A 16 -4.76 13.55 4.10
N GLU A 17 -3.48 13.31 4.38
CA GLU A 17 -2.35 13.87 3.63
C GLU A 17 -2.23 13.29 2.21
N ALA A 18 -2.66 12.04 2.02
CA ALA A 18 -2.65 11.41 0.71
C ALA A 18 -3.63 12.09 -0.27
N GLY A 19 -4.72 12.68 0.21
CA GLY A 19 -5.75 13.28 -0.64
C GLY A 19 -6.33 12.25 -1.61
N ASP A 20 -6.34 12.58 -2.91
CA ASP A 20 -6.88 11.70 -3.97
C ASP A 20 -5.86 10.66 -4.49
N LYS A 21 -4.66 10.60 -3.92
CA LYS A 21 -3.63 9.64 -4.33
C LYS A 21 -4.10 8.22 -4.03
N LEU A 22 -3.65 7.25 -4.84
CA LEU A 22 -3.84 5.85 -4.50
C LEU A 22 -3.05 5.53 -3.24
N VAL A 23 -3.66 4.81 -2.32
CA VAL A 23 -3.10 4.49 -1.02
C VAL A 23 -3.13 2.93 -0.86
N VAL A 24 -1.99 2.23 -0.70
CA VAL A 24 -1.82 0.73 -0.58
C VAL A 24 -1.20 0.18 0.75
N VAL A 25 -1.96 -0.36 1.74
CA VAL A 25 -1.39 -0.73 3.09
C VAL A 25 -0.70 -2.10 3.02
N ASP A 26 0.46 -2.25 3.64
CA ASP A 26 0.99 -3.58 4.02
C ASP A 26 0.79 -3.85 5.52
N PHE A 27 -0.17 -4.71 5.87
CA PHE A 27 -0.32 -5.22 7.23
C PHE A 27 0.63 -6.41 7.43
N THR A 28 1.77 -6.14 8.04
CA THR A 28 2.87 -7.10 8.17
C THR A 28 3.19 -7.45 9.61
N ALA A 29 4.01 -8.48 9.81
CA ALA A 29 4.56 -8.84 11.11
C ALA A 29 5.98 -9.41 10.96
N THR A 30 6.84 -9.16 11.96
CA THR A 30 8.25 -9.61 11.97
C THR A 30 8.40 -11.14 11.99
N TRP A 31 7.34 -11.86 12.35
CA TRP A 31 7.28 -13.32 12.38
C TRP A 31 6.50 -13.90 11.18
N CYS A 32 5.91 -13.08 10.32
CA CYS A 32 5.15 -13.54 9.17
C CYS A 32 6.07 -13.88 7.98
N GLY A 33 6.26 -15.18 7.72
CA GLY A 33 7.06 -15.68 6.60
C GLY A 33 6.61 -15.16 5.22
N PRO A 34 5.33 -15.30 4.85
CA PRO A 34 4.81 -14.77 3.58
C PRO A 34 4.98 -13.24 3.43
N CYS A 35 4.85 -12.48 4.52
CA CYS A 35 5.00 -11.02 4.52
C CYS A 35 6.46 -10.61 4.21
N LYS A 36 7.43 -11.35 4.76
CA LYS A 36 8.86 -11.13 4.46
C LYS A 36 9.19 -11.34 2.98
N ASN A 37 8.50 -12.27 2.31
CA ASN A 37 8.72 -12.54 0.89
C ASN A 37 8.23 -11.39 -0.01
N ILE A 38 7.13 -10.70 0.35
CA ILE A 38 6.58 -9.61 -0.46
C ILE A 38 7.20 -8.24 -0.14
N ALA A 39 7.73 -8.06 1.07
CA ALA A 39 8.38 -6.82 1.54
C ALA A 39 9.38 -6.19 0.55
N PRO A 40 10.34 -6.93 -0.08
CA PRO A 40 11.27 -6.32 -1.03
C PRO A 40 10.57 -5.79 -2.29
N PHE A 41 9.50 -6.45 -2.75
CA PHE A 41 8.74 -6.01 -3.92
C PHE A 41 7.90 -4.77 -3.61
N PHE A 42 7.25 -4.76 -2.44
CA PHE A 42 6.52 -3.59 -1.95
C PHE A 42 7.43 -2.36 -1.86
N LYS A 43 8.63 -2.53 -1.27
CA LYS A 43 9.64 -1.48 -1.22
C LYS A 43 10.07 -1.02 -2.60
N GLY A 44 10.42 -1.96 -3.50
CA GLY A 44 10.82 -1.63 -4.86
C GLY A 44 9.74 -0.88 -5.64
N LEU A 45 8.46 -1.25 -5.49
CA LEU A 45 7.35 -0.51 -6.08
C LEU A 45 7.23 0.90 -5.52
N SER A 46 7.46 1.10 -4.22
CA SER A 46 7.37 2.42 -3.57
C SER A 46 8.46 3.42 -3.97
N GLU A 47 9.54 2.94 -4.60
CA GLU A 47 10.69 3.72 -5.06
C GLU A 47 10.65 4.02 -6.56
N LYS A 48 9.77 3.35 -7.32
CA LYS A 48 9.61 3.57 -8.75
C LYS A 48 9.08 4.99 -9.05
N PRO A 49 9.68 5.76 -9.98
CA PRO A 49 9.22 7.10 -10.33
C PRO A 49 7.76 7.14 -10.79
N GLU A 50 7.29 6.13 -11.51
CA GLU A 50 5.89 5.99 -11.92
C GLU A 50 4.91 5.76 -10.75
N ASN A 51 5.42 5.36 -9.58
CA ASN A 51 4.67 5.18 -8.34
C ASN A 51 4.86 6.34 -7.35
N SER A 52 5.50 7.44 -7.76
CA SER A 52 5.70 8.62 -6.91
C SER A 52 4.39 9.24 -6.38
N ASN A 53 3.27 8.98 -7.07
CA ASN A 53 1.93 9.42 -6.69
C ASN A 53 1.10 8.34 -5.96
N VAL A 54 1.72 7.21 -5.60
CA VAL A 54 1.09 6.12 -4.86
C VAL A 54 1.63 6.16 -3.43
N VAL A 55 0.75 6.50 -2.49
CA VAL A 55 0.99 6.28 -1.07
C VAL A 55 0.65 4.82 -0.78
N PHE A 56 1.21 4.24 0.26
CA PHE A 56 1.02 2.83 0.56
C PHE A 56 0.19 2.67 1.85
N HIS A 57 -1.15 2.95 1.81
CA HIS A 57 -2.24 2.61 2.76
C HIS A 57 -3.71 2.41 2.18
N PHE A 58 -4.29 1.22 1.97
CA PHE A 58 -5.63 0.87 1.38
C PHE A 58 -6.90 1.66 1.82
N TYR A 59 -7.18 2.86 1.30
CA TYR A 59 -8.55 3.44 1.25
C TYR A 59 -8.68 4.50 0.13
N LYS A 60 -9.84 4.57 -0.57
CA LYS A 60 -10.23 5.66 -1.49
C LYS A 60 -11.66 6.12 -1.11
N ASN A 61 -11.88 7.42 -0.91
CA ASN A 61 -13.20 8.02 -0.62
C ASN A 61 -13.98 7.43 0.57
N GLY A 62 -13.29 6.84 1.56
CA GLY A 62 -13.97 6.21 2.71
C GLY A 62 -14.64 4.87 2.39
N GLU A 63 -14.45 4.33 1.18
CA GLU A 63 -14.91 3.01 0.78
C GLU A 63 -13.73 2.05 0.58
N LYS A 64 -13.94 0.80 1.00
CA LYS A 64 -12.99 -0.29 0.79
C LYS A 64 -13.04 -0.68 -0.69
N VAL A 65 -11.99 -0.32 -1.43
CA VAL A 65 -11.91 -0.54 -2.88
C VAL A 65 -11.57 -1.99 -3.23
N ASP A 66 -10.87 -2.70 -2.34
CA ASP A 66 -10.47 -4.09 -2.59
C ASP A 66 -9.94 -4.80 -1.32
N ASP A 67 -9.88 -6.13 -1.37
CA ASP A 67 -9.16 -6.97 -0.43
C ASP A 67 -7.88 -7.51 -1.10
N PHE A 68 -6.72 -7.28 -0.47
CA PHE A 68 -5.47 -7.95 -0.83
C PHE A 68 -4.76 -8.39 0.45
N SER A 69 -4.70 -9.71 0.66
CA SER A 69 -3.94 -10.32 1.74
C SER A 69 -2.81 -11.17 1.16
N GLY A 70 -1.59 -10.62 1.12
CA GLY A 70 -0.34 -11.38 1.03
C GLY A 70 0.14 -11.88 -0.34
N ALA A 71 1.45 -11.74 -0.52
CA ALA A 71 2.42 -12.54 -1.31
C ALA A 71 2.29 -12.73 -2.83
N ASN A 72 1.37 -12.06 -3.53
CA ASN A 72 1.35 -12.13 -5.00
C ASN A 72 1.72 -10.80 -5.66
N GLN A 73 2.96 -10.70 -6.14
CA GLN A 73 3.47 -9.56 -6.89
C GLN A 73 2.61 -9.24 -8.13
N ALA A 74 2.25 -10.26 -8.92
CA ALA A 74 1.49 -10.07 -10.14
C ALA A 74 0.12 -9.43 -9.84
N THR A 75 -0.56 -9.93 -8.81
CA THR A 75 -1.85 -9.38 -8.37
C THR A 75 -1.72 -7.94 -7.86
N LEU A 76 -0.64 -7.61 -7.14
CA LEU A 76 -0.39 -6.24 -6.68
C LEU A 76 -0.14 -5.29 -7.86
N GLU A 77 0.66 -5.72 -8.84
CA GLU A 77 0.92 -4.94 -10.06
C GLU A 77 -0.35 -4.73 -10.90
N GLU A 78 -1.18 -5.76 -11.03
CA GLU A 78 -2.47 -5.68 -11.72
C GLU A 78 -3.43 -4.70 -11.04
N LYS A 79 -3.57 -4.75 -9.71
CA LYS A 79 -4.42 -3.81 -8.96
C LYS A 79 -3.92 -2.37 -9.07
N ILE A 80 -2.61 -2.14 -8.96
CA ILE A 80 -2.02 -0.80 -9.16
C ILE A 80 -2.33 -0.30 -10.58
N LYS A 81 -2.24 -1.16 -11.59
CA LYS A 81 -2.56 -0.79 -12.98
C LYS A 81 -4.03 -0.46 -13.18
N ALA A 82 -4.94 -1.24 -12.61
CA ALA A 82 -6.39 -1.05 -12.73
C ALA A 82 -6.88 0.22 -12.02
N LEU A 83 -6.24 0.62 -10.91
CA LEU A 83 -6.61 1.82 -10.14
C LEU A 83 -6.01 3.13 -10.70
N ARG A 84 -5.15 3.02 -11.72
CA ARG A 84 -4.58 4.15 -12.45
C ARG A 84 -5.41 4.60 -13.66
N SER A 85 -6.35 3.78 -14.14
CA SER A 85 -7.28 4.12 -15.24
C SER A 85 -8.51 4.84 -14.73
#